data_AF-A0AAJ6BIC0-F1
#
_entry.id   AF-A0AAJ6BIC0-F1
#
_cell.length_a   1.000
_cell.length_b   1.000
_cell.length_c   1.000
_cell.angle_alpha   90.00
_cell.angle_beta   90.00
_cell.angle_gamma   90.00
#
_symmetry.space_group_name_H-M   'P 1'
#
loop_
_entity.id
_entity.type
_entity.pdbx_description
1 polymer ?
#
loop_
_entity_poly.entity_id
_entity_poly.type
_entity_poly.pdbx_seq_one_letter_code
_entity_poly.pdbx_strand_id
1 'polypeptide(L)'
;MTTRKRRKATPRVQTKRLPWDEPFSKLFRLCGANGWTQPKDVLIRVGSRTWSYVADFTADDGAVWRATVRIDPVRKAVLEEKIEVRYVMKAKAA
;
A
#
# COMPACT_ATOMS: atom_id res chain seq x y z
N MET A 1 34.64 -16.63 27.16
CA MET A 1 33.32 -15.99 27.36
C MET A 1 32.80 -15.57 25.97
N THR A 2 31.94 -16.38 25.34
CA THR A 2 31.45 -16.14 23.98
C THR A 2 30.09 -15.42 24.03
N THR A 3 30.05 -14.13 23.71
CA THR A 3 28.81 -13.37 23.60
C THR A 3 28.01 -13.85 22.39
N ARG A 4 26.88 -14.51 22.65
CA ARG A 4 25.91 -14.92 21.63
C ARG A 4 25.31 -13.66 21.00
N LYS A 5 25.56 -13.41 19.71
CA LYS A 5 24.92 -12.29 18.97
C LYS A 5 23.39 -12.42 19.05
N ARG A 6 22.74 -11.49 19.74
CA ARG A 6 21.27 -11.39 19.79
C ARG A 6 20.77 -11.07 18.38
N ARG A 7 20.01 -11.98 17.77
CA ARG A 7 19.34 -11.70 16.49
C ARG A 7 18.39 -10.51 16.70
N LYS A 8 18.54 -9.46 15.89
CA LYS A 8 17.65 -8.28 15.90
C LYS A 8 16.25 -8.78 15.55
N ALA A 9 15.29 -8.58 16.47
CA ALA A 9 13.90 -8.96 16.22
C ALA A 9 13.42 -8.28 14.93
N THR A 10 12.87 -9.07 14.00
CA THR A 10 12.24 -8.52 12.79
C THR A 10 11.11 -7.60 13.25
N PRO A 11 11.13 -6.30 12.89
CA PRO A 11 10.06 -5.39 13.30
C PRO A 11 8.72 -5.96 12.83
N ARG A 12 7.79 -6.16 13.76
CA ARG A 12 6.43 -6.64 13.45
C ARG A 12 5.72 -5.53 12.67
N VAL A 13 5.67 -5.67 11.34
CA VAL A 13 4.83 -4.83 10.50
C VAL A 13 3.39 -5.26 10.72
N GLN A 14 2.61 -4.44 11.42
CA GLN A 14 1.19 -4.73 11.57
C GLN A 14 0.50 -4.46 10.25
N THR A 15 -0.24 -5.45 9.77
CA THR A 15 -0.98 -5.34 8.50
C THR A 15 -2.47 -5.40 8.80
N LYS A 16 -3.23 -4.40 8.32
CA LYS A 16 -4.69 -4.31 8.50
C LYS A 16 -5.33 -3.92 7.17
N ARG A 17 -6.49 -4.49 6.86
CA ARG A 17 -7.37 -4.00 5.78
C ARG A 17 -8.47 -3.14 6.41
N LEU A 18 -8.69 -1.95 5.86
CA LEU A 18 -9.78 -1.07 6.26
C LEU A 18 -10.70 -0.85 5.06
N PRO A 19 -12.02 -0.71 5.28
CA PRO A 19 -12.92 -0.34 4.20
C PRO A 19 -12.48 0.98 3.58
N TRP A 20 -12.78 1.13 2.29
CA TRP A 20 -12.59 2.39 1.61
C TRP A 20 -13.59 3.43 2.13
N ASP A 21 -13.07 4.43 2.82
CA ASP A 21 -13.81 5.56 3.37
C ASP A 21 -12.84 6.74 3.56
N GLU A 22 -13.34 7.89 4.02
CA GLU A 22 -12.45 8.96 4.49
C GLU A 22 -11.48 8.44 5.56
N PRO A 23 -10.17 8.77 5.48
CA PRO A 23 -9.53 9.78 4.64
C PRO A 23 -8.90 9.26 3.33
N PHE A 24 -9.13 8.02 2.93
CA PHE A 24 -8.36 7.38 1.84
C PHE A 24 -8.64 7.98 0.46
N SER A 25 -9.85 8.50 0.25
CA SER A 25 -10.19 9.27 -0.95
C SER A 25 -9.30 10.49 -1.16
N LYS A 26 -8.93 11.18 -0.07
CA LYS A 26 -8.03 12.35 -0.09
C LYS A 26 -6.57 11.93 -0.24
N LEU A 27 -6.22 10.76 0.29
CA LEU A 27 -4.87 10.21 0.23
C LEU A 27 -4.50 9.76 -1.20
N PHE A 28 -5.42 9.11 -1.91
CA PHE A 28 -5.20 8.58 -3.27
C PHE A 28 -5.85 9.47 -4.35
N ARG A 29 -5.61 10.79 -4.27
CA ARG A 29 -6.25 11.79 -5.14
C ARG A 29 -6.07 11.52 -6.64
N LEU A 30 -4.90 11.01 -7.05
CA LEU A 30 -4.56 10.78 -8.46
C LEU A 30 -5.48 9.72 -9.10
N CYS A 31 -5.84 8.69 -8.33
CA CYS A 31 -6.71 7.63 -8.82
C CYS A 31 -8.17 8.09 -8.93
N GLY A 32 -8.62 9.00 -8.06
CA GLY A 32 -9.95 9.60 -8.15
C GLY A 32 -10.10 10.55 -9.34
N ALA A 33 -9.05 11.31 -9.68
CA ALA A 33 -9.06 12.24 -10.82
C ALA A 33 -9.12 11.54 -12.18
N ASN A 34 -8.60 10.32 -12.28
CA ASN A 34 -8.54 9.55 -13.52
C ASN A 34 -9.81 8.72 -13.80
N GLY A 35 -10.87 8.87 -12.99
CA GLY A 35 -12.12 8.11 -13.16
C GLY A 35 -12.03 6.63 -12.78
N TRP A 36 -10.93 6.19 -12.16
CA TRP A 36 -10.74 4.78 -11.82
C TRP A 36 -11.70 4.31 -10.73
N THR A 37 -12.13 3.06 -10.86
CA THR A 37 -12.97 2.40 -9.85
C THR A 37 -12.17 2.20 -8.57
N GLN A 38 -12.71 2.72 -7.47
CA GLN A 38 -12.11 2.65 -6.13
C GLN A 38 -12.19 1.21 -5.57
N PRO A 39 -11.16 0.73 -4.85
CA PRO A 39 -11.23 -0.57 -4.20
C PRO A 39 -12.23 -0.57 -3.03
N LYS A 40 -12.65 -1.77 -2.63
CA LYS A 40 -13.48 -1.95 -1.43
C LYS A 40 -12.71 -1.70 -0.14
N ASP A 41 -11.41 -1.98 -0.16
CA ASP A 41 -10.55 -1.91 1.01
C ASP A 41 -9.15 -1.38 0.69
N VAL A 42 -8.51 -0.81 1.71
CA VAL A 42 -7.13 -0.32 1.69
C VAL A 42 -6.29 -1.16 2.63
N LEU A 43 -5.15 -1.63 2.13
CA LEU A 43 -4.17 -2.34 2.92
C LEU A 43 -3.24 -1.35 3.61
N ILE A 44 -3.21 -1.40 4.94
CA ILE A 44 -2.36 -0.56 5.78
C ILE A 44 -1.25 -1.43 6.36
N ARG A 45 -0.01 -0.99 6.17
CA ARG A 45 1.20 -1.58 6.74
C ARG A 45 1.85 -0.58 7.68
N VAL A 46 1.77 -0.86 8.97
CA VAL A 46 2.27 0.00 10.04
C VAL A 46 3.62 -0.55 10.49
N GLY A 47 4.69 0.15 10.12
CA GLY A 47 6.03 -0.06 10.67
C GLY A 47 6.33 0.92 11.82
N SER A 48 7.48 0.75 12.46
CA SER A 48 7.91 1.60 13.58
C SER A 48 8.25 3.04 13.19
N ARG A 49 8.50 3.32 11.91
CA ARG A 49 8.86 4.65 11.40
C ARG A 49 8.06 5.10 10.18
N THR A 50 7.35 4.17 9.53
CA THR A 50 6.68 4.43 8.27
C THR A 50 5.36 3.70 8.24
N TRP A 51 4.34 4.39 7.72
CA TRP A 51 3.04 3.79 7.42
C TRP A 51 2.90 3.73 5.90
N SER A 52 2.52 2.58 5.37
CA SER A 52 2.25 2.42 3.95
C SER A 52 0.79 2.06 3.74
N TYR A 53 0.12 2.82 2.89
CA TYR A 53 -1.25 2.58 2.43
C TYR A 53 -1.18 2.07 1.01
N VAL A 54 -1.84 0.96 0.73
CA VAL A 54 -1.84 0.30 -0.58
C VAL A 54 -3.27 0.04 -1.00
N ALA A 55 -3.61 0.47 -2.21
CA ALA A 55 -4.94 0.36 -2.81
C ALA A 55 -4.80 -0.10 -4.26
N ASP A 56 -5.63 -1.07 -4.67
CA ASP A 56 -5.65 -1.59 -6.04
C ASP A 56 -6.89 -1.01 -6.76
N PHE A 57 -6.68 -0.09 -7.69
CA PHE A 57 -7.72 0.55 -8.50
C PHE A 57 -7.92 -0.20 -9.81
N THR A 58 -9.13 -0.15 -10.36
CA THR A 58 -9.42 -0.70 -11.68
C THR A 58 -9.73 0.45 -12.63
N ALA A 59 -8.95 0.56 -13.72
CA ALA A 59 -9.20 1.51 -14.79
C ALA A 59 -10.34 1.02 -15.72
N ASP A 60 -10.84 1.91 -16.57
CA ASP A 60 -11.99 1.61 -17.45
C ASP A 60 -11.72 0.51 -18.47
N ASP A 61 -10.46 0.33 -18.84
CA ASP A 61 -9.97 -0.75 -19.72
C ASP A 61 -9.85 -2.11 -19.00
N GLY A 62 -10.18 -2.17 -17.72
CA GLY A 62 -10.06 -3.35 -16.88
C GLY A 62 -8.65 -3.58 -16.32
N ALA A 63 -7.68 -2.69 -16.59
CA ALA A 63 -6.35 -2.79 -16.02
C ALA A 63 -6.37 -2.48 -14.51
N VAL A 64 -5.62 -3.27 -13.73
CA VAL A 64 -5.49 -3.06 -12.28
C VAL A 64 -4.23 -2.26 -11.98
N TRP A 65 -4.40 -1.12 -11.33
CA TRP A 65 -3.34 -0.20 -10.93
C TRP A 65 -3.20 -0.18 -9.42
N ARG A 66 -2.01 -0.50 -8.91
CA ARG A 66 -1.69 -0.40 -7.49
C ARG A 66 -1.14 0.96 -7.17
N ALA A 67 -1.85 1.71 -6.33
CA ALA A 67 -1.32 2.91 -5.69
C ALA A 67 -0.74 2.57 -4.32
N THR A 68 0.43 3.12 -4.01
CA THR A 68 1.09 3.02 -2.71
C THR A 68 1.48 4.41 -2.25
N VAL A 69 1.01 4.79 -1.06
CA VAL A 69 1.40 6.02 -0.38
C VAL A 69 2.13 5.63 0.90
N ARG A 70 3.38 6.10 1.05
CA ARG A 70 4.17 5.91 2.26
C ARG A 70 4.35 7.24 2.97
N ILE A 71 4.08 7.26 4.26
CA ILE A 71 4.23 8.45 5.11
C ILE A 71 5.15 8.18 6.30
N ASP A 72 5.81 9.23 6.77
CA ASP A 72 6.40 9.32 8.10
C ASP A 72 5.38 9.95 9.05
N PRO A 73 4.80 9.18 10.00
CA PRO A 73 3.77 9.70 10.89
C PRO A 73 4.32 10.72 11.91
N VAL A 74 5.63 10.69 12.20
CA VAL A 74 6.27 11.61 13.17
C VAL A 74 6.48 12.97 12.52
N ARG A 75 7.00 12.97 11.30
CA ARG A 75 7.26 14.21 10.53
C ARG A 75 6.03 14.72 9.79
N LYS A 76 4.95 13.93 9.74
CA LYS A 76 3.74 14.20 8.93
C LYS A 76 4.07 14.49 7.47
N ALA A 77 5.04 13.75 6.93
CA ALA A 77 5.56 13.95 5.58
C ALA A 77 5.26 12.73 4.70
N VAL A 78 4.92 12.97 3.44
CA VAL A 78 4.85 11.92 2.41
C VAL A 78 6.29 11.58 2.01
N LEU A 79 6.64 10.31 2.12
CA LEU A 79 7.96 9.80 1.75
C LEU A 79 7.98 9.30 0.30
N GLU A 80 6.89 8.67 -0.12
CA GLU A 80 6.80 8.06 -1.44
C GLU A 80 5.32 7.99 -1.86
N GLU A 81 5.03 8.37 -3.09
CA GLU A 81 3.75 8.12 -3.75
C GLU A 81 4.06 7.42 -5.07
N LYS A 82 3.49 6.23 -5.27
CA LYS A 82 3.80 5.37 -6.41
C LYS A 82 2.54 4.74 -6.96
N ILE A 83 2.41 4.70 -8.28
CA ILE A 83 1.34 4.01 -9.00
C ILE A 83 1.99 3.03 -9.99
N GLU A 84 1.62 1.76 -9.91
CA GLU A 84 2.16 0.70 -10.75
C GLU A 84 1.04 -0.17 -11.32
N VAL A 85 1.13 -0.52 -12.60
CA VAL A 85 0.21 -1.48 -13.21
C VAL A 85 0.53 -2.89 -12.72
N ARG A 86 -0.49 -3.65 -12.33
CA ARG A 86 -0.37 -5.03 -11.86
C ARG A 86 -0.91 -5.98 -12.94
N TYR A 87 -0.03 -6.44 -13.81
CA TYR A 87 -0.37 -7.52 -14.74
C TYR A 87 -0.45 -8.85 -13.97
N VAL A 88 -1.67 -9.36 -13.78
CA VAL A 88 -1.87 -10.74 -13.31
C VAL A 88 -1.88 -11.64 -14.54
N MET A 89 -0.71 -12.07 -14.99
CA MET A 89 -0.62 -13.13 -15.99
C MET A 89 -1.04 -14.45 -15.35
N LYS A 90 -2.31 -14.86 -15.54
CA LYS A 90 -2.71 -16.24 -15.30
C LYS A 90 -2.10 -17.08 -16.42
N ALA A 91 -0.92 -17.66 -16.17
CA ALA A 91 -0.45 -18.77 -16.99
C ALA A 91 -1.45 -19.92 -16.82
N LYS A 92 -2.30 -20.13 -17.83
CA LYS A 92 -3.00 -21.40 -17.98
C LYS A 92 -1.92 -22.40 -18.37
N ALA A 93 -1.54 -23.29 -17.46
CA ALA A 93 -0.71 -24.43 -17.81
C ALA A 93 -1.44 -25.17 -18.94
N ALA A 94 -0.82 -25.22 -20.11
CA ALA A 94 -1.28 -25.98 -21.27
C ALA A 94 -0.85 -27.43 -21.13
#